data_AF-A0A659UK41-F1
#
_entry.id   AF-A0A659UK41-F1
#
_cell.length_a   1.000
_cell.length_b   1.000
_cell.length_c   1.000
_cell.angle_alpha   90.00
_cell.angle_beta   90.00
_cell.angle_gamma   90.00
#
_symmetry.space_group_name_H-M   'P 1'
#
loop_
_entity.id
_entity.type
_entity.pdbx_description
1 polymer ?
#
loop_
_entity_poly.entity_id
_entity_poly.type
_entity_poly.pdbx_seq_one_letter_code
_entity_poly.pdbx_strand_id
1 'polypeptide(L)'
;VVLIFLVIALIGHFVLSRSFWGRWTLASGGNYSAAEASAVPVQAVKAGAFVITALASGISGGLLGLTLQSARPLIGAGYEFSAITAVVVGGVSIIGGFGSVPRAIAGLIF
;
A
#
# COMPACT_ATOMS: atom_id res chain seq x y z
N VAL A 1 4.60 16.19 -7.95
CA VAL A 1 4.58 14.94 -7.14
C VAL A 1 3.37 14.86 -6.21
N VAL A 2 3.05 15.92 -5.45
CA VAL A 2 1.92 15.93 -4.47
C VAL A 2 0.56 15.62 -5.09
N LEU A 3 0.21 16.20 -6.26
CA LEU A 3 -1.07 15.94 -6.91
C LEU A 3 -1.23 14.45 -7.28
N ILE A 4 -0.16 13.83 -7.81
CA ILE A 4 -0.15 12.42 -8.19
C ILE A 4 -0.31 11.54 -6.95
N PHE A 5 0.39 11.87 -5.87
CA PHE A 5 0.24 11.20 -4.59
C PHE A 5 -1.22 11.26 -4.08
N LEU A 6 -1.84 12.44 -4.10
CA LEU A 6 -3.24 12.61 -3.67
C LEU A 6 -4.21 11.76 -4.51
N VAL A 7 -4.02 11.71 -5.82
CA VAL A 7 -4.85 10.88 -6.72
C VAL A 7 -4.68 9.40 -6.38
N ILE A 8 -3.45 8.91 -6.24
CA ILE A 8 -3.18 7.50 -5.90
C ILE A 8 -3.75 7.15 -4.52
N ALA A 9 -3.56 8.05 -3.54
CA ALA A 9 -4.10 7.89 -2.18
C ALA A 9 -5.63 7.81 -2.18
N LEU A 10 -6.31 8.66 -2.97
CA LEU A 10 -7.76 8.68 -3.05
C LEU A 10 -8.32 7.42 -3.72
N ILE A 11 -7.68 6.97 -4.82
CA ILE A 11 -8.02 5.70 -5.48
C ILE A 11 -7.81 4.54 -4.52
N GLY A 12 -6.65 4.48 -3.85
CA GLY A 12 -6.34 3.43 -2.87
C GLY A 12 -7.34 3.40 -1.71
N HIS A 13 -7.74 4.58 -1.21
CA HIS A 13 -8.75 4.67 -0.16
C HIS A 13 -10.11 4.16 -0.62
N PHE A 14 -10.55 4.54 -1.82
CA PHE A 14 -11.82 4.10 -2.37
C PHE A 14 -11.82 2.59 -2.62
N VAL A 15 -10.74 2.05 -3.19
CA VAL A 15 -10.58 0.61 -3.40
C VAL A 15 -10.61 -0.12 -2.05
N LEU A 16 -9.89 0.35 -1.04
CA LEU A 16 -9.87 -0.35 0.26
C LEU A 16 -11.21 -0.27 1.00
N SER A 17 -11.90 0.87 0.95
CA SER A 17 -13.11 1.12 1.75
C SER A 17 -14.41 0.66 1.08
N ARG A 18 -14.52 0.79 -0.24
CA ARG A 18 -15.77 0.59 -0.98
C ARG A 18 -15.76 -0.65 -1.87
N SER A 19 -14.60 -1.23 -2.21
CA SER A 19 -14.55 -2.39 -3.10
C SER A 19 -14.65 -3.74 -2.34
N PHE A 20 -15.16 -4.76 -3.03
CA PHE A 20 -15.11 -6.15 -2.55
C PHE A 20 -13.68 -6.61 -2.30
N TRP A 21 -12.76 -6.19 -3.16
CA TRP A 21 -11.34 -6.52 -3.06
C TRP A 21 -10.73 -6.01 -1.76
N GLY A 22 -11.05 -4.77 -1.34
CA GLY A 22 -10.60 -4.21 -0.06
C GLY A 22 -11.07 -5.01 1.16
N ARG A 23 -12.33 -5.48 1.14
CA ARG A 23 -12.87 -6.35 2.21
C ARG A 23 -12.15 -7.70 2.26
N TRP A 24 -11.87 -8.29 1.09
CA TRP A 24 -11.11 -9.53 1.01
C TRP A 24 -9.66 -9.35 1.49
N THR A 25 -9.04 -8.19 1.22
CA THR A 25 -7.69 -7.87 1.72
C THR A 25 -7.66 -7.80 3.25
N LEU A 26 -8.64 -7.14 3.87
CA LEU A 26 -8.73 -7.10 5.33
C LEU A 26 -9.06 -8.48 5.93
N ALA A 27 -10.01 -9.22 5.35
CA ALA A 27 -10.37 -10.56 5.82
C ALA A 27 -9.20 -11.55 5.74
N SER A 28 -8.50 -11.58 4.60
CA SER A 28 -7.34 -12.46 4.40
C SER A 28 -6.13 -12.10 5.26
N GLY A 29 -5.98 -10.82 5.63
CA GLY A 29 -4.96 -10.39 6.59
C GLY A 29 -5.31 -10.72 8.05
N GLY A 30 -6.58 -10.79 8.41
CA GLY A 30 -6.99 -11.09 9.80
C GLY A 30 -6.88 -12.58 10.13
N ASN A 31 -7.40 -13.43 9.25
CA ASN A 31 -7.28 -14.88 9.40
C ASN A 31 -7.35 -15.56 8.02
N TYR A 32 -6.21 -16.11 7.60
CA TYR A 32 -6.07 -16.77 6.30
C TYR A 32 -7.04 -17.96 6.14
N SER A 33 -7.08 -18.86 7.12
CA SER A 33 -7.89 -20.07 7.07
C SER A 33 -9.40 -19.76 7.08
N ALA A 34 -9.81 -18.74 7.83
CA ALA A 34 -11.21 -18.31 7.85
C ALA A 34 -11.63 -17.63 6.53
N ALA A 35 -10.75 -16.86 5.91
CA ALA A 35 -11.00 -16.24 4.61
C ALA A 35 -11.12 -17.30 3.50
N GLU A 36 -10.25 -18.30 3.52
CA GLU A 36 -10.29 -19.43 2.57
C GLU A 36 -11.58 -20.25 2.74
N ALA A 37 -11.97 -20.57 3.99
CA ALA A 37 -13.25 -21.23 4.27
C ALA A 37 -14.48 -20.41 3.83
N SER A 38 -14.35 -19.09 3.73
CA SER A 38 -15.40 -18.18 3.25
C SER A 38 -15.38 -17.97 1.72
N ALA A 39 -14.70 -18.85 0.98
CA ALA A 39 -14.54 -18.81 -0.47
C ALA A 39 -13.91 -17.51 -1.01
N VAL A 40 -13.12 -16.81 -0.19
CA VAL A 40 -12.36 -15.64 -0.65
C VAL A 40 -11.17 -16.14 -1.48
N PRO A 41 -10.92 -15.60 -2.69
CA PRO A 41 -9.78 -15.99 -3.51
C PRO A 41 -8.48 -15.38 -2.97
N VAL A 42 -7.99 -15.88 -1.82
CA VAL A 42 -6.89 -15.26 -1.06
C VAL A 42 -5.61 -15.12 -1.89
N GLN A 43 -5.29 -16.10 -2.74
CA GLN A 43 -4.12 -16.05 -3.62
C GLN A 43 -4.21 -14.90 -4.64
N ALA A 44 -5.37 -14.71 -5.26
CA ALA A 44 -5.58 -13.62 -6.22
C ALA A 44 -5.56 -12.25 -5.54
N VAL A 45 -6.08 -12.16 -4.32
CA VAL A 45 -6.02 -10.93 -3.51
C VAL A 45 -4.57 -10.58 -3.15
N LYS A 46 -3.77 -11.55 -2.70
CA LYS A 46 -2.33 -11.35 -2.43
C LYS A 46 -1.57 -10.94 -3.69
N ALA A 47 -1.81 -11.62 -4.83
CA ALA A 47 -1.18 -11.28 -6.10
C ALA A 47 -1.53 -9.85 -6.54
N GLY A 48 -2.81 -9.46 -6.46
CA GLY A 48 -3.24 -8.10 -6.75
C GLY A 48 -2.57 -7.05 -5.85
N ALA A 49 -2.34 -7.36 -4.57
CA ALA A 49 -1.68 -6.45 -3.64
C ALA A 49 -0.21 -6.21 -4.03
N PHE A 50 0.50 -7.26 -4.46
CA PHE A 50 1.86 -7.12 -4.99
C PHE A 50 1.89 -6.30 -6.28
N VAL A 51 0.93 -6.51 -7.19
CA VAL A 51 0.83 -5.73 -8.44
C VAL A 51 0.59 -4.24 -8.15
N ILE A 52 -0.34 -3.92 -7.25
CA ILE A 52 -0.63 -2.53 -6.86
C ILE A 52 0.60 -1.88 -6.22
N THR A 53 1.31 -2.61 -5.35
CA THR A 53 2.54 -2.14 -4.71
C THR A 53 3.64 -1.90 -5.74
N ALA A 54 3.81 -2.81 -6.69
CA ALA A 54 4.80 -2.68 -7.77
C ALA A 54 4.49 -1.48 -8.67
N LEU A 55 3.22 -1.26 -9.03
CA LEU A 55 2.80 -0.10 -9.82
C LEU A 55 3.04 1.22 -9.06
N ALA A 56 2.66 1.29 -7.78
CA ALA A 56 2.87 2.47 -6.96
C ALA A 56 4.37 2.78 -6.78
N SER A 57 5.18 1.76 -6.54
CA SER A 57 6.64 1.87 -6.43
C SER A 57 7.28 2.32 -7.75
N GLY A 58 6.86 1.74 -8.88
CA GLY A 58 7.33 2.12 -10.21
C GLY A 58 7.02 3.58 -10.57
N ILE A 59 5.80 4.04 -10.27
CA ILE A 59 5.42 5.45 -10.46
C ILE A 59 6.27 6.36 -9.56
N SER A 60 6.44 6.00 -8.29
CA SER A 60 7.27 6.75 -7.34
C SER A 60 8.72 6.88 -7.81
N GLY A 61 9.35 5.77 -8.21
CA GLY A 61 10.72 5.75 -8.72
C GLY A 61 10.89 6.58 -10.00
N GLY A 62 9.94 6.49 -10.92
CA GLY A 62 9.92 7.32 -12.14
C GLY A 62 9.84 8.81 -11.80
N LEU A 63 8.96 9.20 -10.88
CA LEU A 63 8.82 10.59 -10.44
C LEU A 63 10.07 11.11 -9.73
N LEU A 64 10.73 10.28 -8.91
CA LEU A 64 11.99 10.64 -8.27
C LEU A 64 13.09 10.86 -9.29
N GLY A 65 13.24 9.98 -10.29
CA GLY A 65 14.21 10.12 -11.37
C GLY A 65 14.01 11.39 -12.20
N LEU A 66 12.74 11.72 -12.52
CA LEU A 66 12.39 12.96 -13.21
C LEU A 66 12.71 14.21 -12.37
N THR A 67 12.48 14.15 -11.06
CA THR A 67 12.71 15.28 -10.15
C THR A 67 14.19 15.57 -9.97
N LEU A 68 15.02 14.53 -9.88
CA LEU A 68 16.45 14.66 -9.62
C LEU A 68 17.28 14.81 -10.90
N GLN A 69 16.65 14.72 -12.09
CA GLN A 69 17.29 14.70 -13.42
C GLN A 69 18.46 13.70 -13.51
N SER A 70 18.49 12.72 -12.61
CA SER A 70 19.60 11.79 -12.42
C SER A 70 19.06 10.50 -11.81
N ALA A 71 19.36 9.37 -12.45
CA ALA A 71 18.90 8.06 -12.02
C ALA A 71 20.04 7.32 -11.30
N ARG A 72 20.34 7.74 -10.06
CA ARG A 72 21.31 7.02 -9.22
C ARG A 72 20.57 5.90 -8.46
N PRO A 73 21.00 4.64 -8.57
CA PRO A 73 20.31 3.51 -7.94
C PRO A 73 20.28 3.59 -6.40
N LEU A 74 21.22 4.34 -5.79
CA LEU A 74 21.30 4.49 -4.34
C LEU A 74 20.28 5.45 -3.72
N ILE A 75 19.57 6.26 -4.52
CA ILE A 75 18.66 7.30 -4.00
C ILE A 75 17.49 6.70 -3.20
N GLY A 76 17.04 5.50 -3.56
CA GLY A 76 15.93 4.82 -2.87
C GLY A 76 16.34 4.06 -1.62
N ALA A 77 17.63 3.98 -1.30
CA ALA A 77 18.11 3.17 -0.18
C ALA A 77 17.55 3.69 1.16
N GLY A 78 16.82 2.83 1.88
CA GLY A 78 16.21 3.17 3.16
C GLY A 78 14.77 3.70 3.04
N TYR A 79 14.30 4.04 1.84
CA TYR A 79 12.90 4.41 1.63
C TYR A 79 11.97 3.22 1.85
N GLU A 80 12.44 1.99 1.70
CA GLU A 80 11.65 0.80 2.03
C GLU A 80 11.30 0.78 3.52
N PHE A 81 12.31 1.02 4.38
CA PHE A 81 12.13 1.02 5.82
C PHE A 81 11.32 2.24 6.30
N SER A 82 11.58 3.43 5.74
CA SER A 82 10.78 4.62 6.04
C SER A 82 9.32 4.43 5.64
N ALA A 83 9.04 3.81 4.49
CA ALA A 83 7.67 3.53 4.05
C ALA A 83 6.95 2.57 5.01
N ILE A 84 7.61 1.48 5.44
CA ILE A 84 7.05 0.56 6.44
C ILE A 84 6.78 1.30 7.76
N THR A 85 7.73 2.11 8.21
CA THR A 85 7.62 2.86 9.47
C THR A 85 6.46 3.84 9.44
N ALA A 86 6.32 4.65 8.40
CA ALA A 86 5.21 5.61 8.27
C ALA A 86 3.84 4.92 8.32
N VAL A 87 3.69 3.78 7.63
CA VAL A 87 2.42 3.04 7.59
C VAL A 87 2.08 2.40 8.95
N VAL A 88 3.09 1.90 9.67
CA VAL A 88 2.92 1.31 11.01
C VAL A 88 2.63 2.38 12.07
N VAL A 89 3.36 3.50 12.06
CA VAL A 89 3.10 4.67 12.92
C VAL A 89 1.71 5.24 12.66
N GLY A 90 1.28 5.23 11.39
CA GLY A 90 -0.07 5.57 11.00
C GLY A 90 -1.17 4.66 11.58
N GLY A 91 -0.83 3.49 12.14
CA GLY A 91 -1.76 2.58 12.78
C GLY A 91 -2.31 1.48 11.87
N VAL A 92 -1.53 1.07 10.87
CA VAL A 92 -1.82 -0.15 10.07
C VAL A 92 -1.16 -1.37 10.71
N SER A 93 -1.90 -2.46 10.82
CA SER A 93 -1.42 -3.71 11.43
C SER A 93 -0.39 -4.40 10.52
N ILE A 94 0.76 -4.78 11.09
CA ILE A 94 1.77 -5.63 10.41
C ILE A 94 1.26 -7.07 10.26
N ILE A 95 0.49 -7.54 11.25
CA ILE A 95 -0.05 -8.91 11.28
C ILE A 95 -1.21 -9.05 10.27
N GLY A 96 -1.79 -7.92 9.83
CA GLY A 96 -2.93 -7.87 8.91
C GLY A 96 -4.27 -7.70 9.65
N GLY A 97 -5.36 -7.66 8.88
CA GLY A 97 -6.73 -7.60 9.44
C GLY A 97 -7.29 -6.20 9.68
N PHE A 98 -6.42 -5.24 9.99
CA PHE A 98 -6.81 -3.87 10.30
C PHE A 98 -5.90 -2.84 9.63
N GLY A 99 -6.51 -1.83 9.02
CA GLY A 99 -5.79 -0.71 8.42
C GLY A 99 -6.74 0.23 7.67
N SER A 100 -6.28 1.45 7.42
CA SER A 100 -6.95 2.36 6.50
C SER A 100 -5.94 3.29 5.85
N VAL A 101 -6.17 3.64 4.59
CA VAL A 101 -5.33 4.57 3.83
C VAL A 101 -5.15 5.93 4.52
N PRO A 102 -6.19 6.62 5.05
CA PRO A 102 -6.00 7.90 5.72
C PRO A 102 -5.13 7.79 6.99
N ARG A 103 -5.25 6.68 7.73
CA ARG A 103 -4.38 6.38 8.88
C ARG A 103 -2.92 6.21 8.45
N ALA A 104 -2.67 5.44 7.38
CA ALA A 104 -1.33 5.29 6.82
C ALA A 104 -0.71 6.62 6.37
N ILE A 105 -1.50 7.52 5.78
CA ILE A 105 -1.04 8.85 5.35
C ILE A 105 -0.73 9.75 6.55
N ALA A 106 -1.52 9.66 7.63
CA ALA A 106 -1.25 10.44 8.85
C ALA A 106 0.12 10.10 9.45
N GLY A 107 0.57 8.86 9.33
CA GLY A 107 1.91 8.44 9.75
C GLY A 107 3.05 8.96 8.86
N LEU A 108 2.75 9.48 7.65
CA LEU A 108 3.74 10.08 6.75
C LEU A 108 4.18 11.49 7.19
N ILE A 109 3.44 12.09 8.14
CA ILE A 109 3.74 13.40 8.72
C ILE A 109 4.86 13.29 9.78
N PHE A 110 5.11 12.08 10.29
CA PHE A 110 6.12 11.76 11.29
C PHE A 110 7.36 11.12 10.63
#